data_AF-A0A951G0F2-F1
#
_entry.id   AF-A0A951G0F2-F1
#
_cell.length_a   1.000
_cell.length_b   1.000
_cell.length_c   1.000
_cell.angle_alpha   90.00
_cell.angle_beta   90.00
_cell.angle_gamma   90.00
#
_symmetry.space_group_name_H-M   'P 1'
#
loop_
_entity.id
_entity.type
_entity.pdbx_description
1 polymer ?
#
loop_
_entity_poly.entity_id
_entity_poly.type
_entity_poly.pdbx_seq_one_letter_code
_entity_poly.pdbx_strand_id
1 'polypeptide(L)'
;MPLLALVVVALIAAGVLVLWLGLATTVQTKAQTAADAAALAGEQELVTELQIPRYGPNGQPEAPYYDPRQVCQKALQYAQANQGDMNCPYDIKFLPGSGLFGTDVRVTVRSQQTFPGGSVNPGKGGTAQARASTDPFSQSSPAIGSTTLSCDASLVSGAPFNPPAPHPGSGFFAQDGTNYTVGCEAKLAGKLQALAKAKGLHLVGVLGYEPGGPGLNGATGTNATGTNPLGAAGVGAAGVGSALIGAAGSGVNGVANTIASAHGCGAASETDGLPPNKISDATLKSFGLSRPFPGKPDEIELDGDVGCVQTPSGSAAAGPVGFGNSAVHLVPLSGGPSGDLFAGLTGGITTANISQTALGCIIYSVDVQLHVSQEVMLATFMAAWTESSMSDITSYTPGQGESLGLFQQQADDGWGTPAEETNPALATEMFLLGTGPGTPFYNGHSGDEGAIQEAADHPWYTPWYLTEQVQHSAFLDGSNYLKQLPTAQAEITKIQTSGCAHA
;
A
#
# COMPACT_ATOMS: atom_id res chain seq x y z
N MET A 1 40.08 -6.79 -52.68
CA MET A 1 39.51 -8.14 -52.46
C MET A 1 39.73 -8.67 -51.04
N PRO A 2 40.97 -8.82 -50.49
CA PRO A 2 41.16 -9.47 -49.18
C PRO A 2 40.57 -8.68 -47.98
N LEU A 3 40.65 -7.35 -48.01
CA LEU A 3 40.06 -6.49 -46.97
C LEU A 3 38.53 -6.61 -46.91
N LEU A 4 37.86 -6.66 -48.06
CA LEU A 4 36.40 -6.79 -48.15
C LEU A 4 35.94 -8.14 -47.56
N ALA A 5 36.67 -9.22 -47.86
CA ALA A 5 36.38 -10.55 -47.30
C ALA A 5 36.49 -10.56 -45.77
N LEU A 6 37.53 -9.92 -45.20
CA LEU A 6 37.69 -9.80 -43.74
C LEU A 6 36.53 -9.02 -43.10
N VAL A 7 36.09 -7.93 -43.70
CA VAL A 7 34.96 -7.14 -43.19
C VAL A 7 33.66 -7.94 -43.23
N VAL A 8 33.39 -8.68 -44.30
CA VAL A 8 32.19 -9.53 -44.41
C VAL A 8 32.20 -10.64 -43.34
N VAL A 9 33.34 -11.31 -43.13
CA VAL A 9 33.47 -12.33 -42.08
C VAL A 9 33.26 -11.72 -40.68
N ALA A 10 33.83 -10.55 -40.42
CA ALA A 10 33.64 -9.85 -39.15
C ALA A 10 32.17 -9.47 -38.91
N LEU A 11 31.46 -8.99 -39.94
CA LEU A 11 30.04 -8.64 -39.85
C LEU A 11 29.16 -9.89 -39.62
N ILE A 12 29.46 -11.01 -40.27
CA ILE A 12 28.75 -12.27 -40.03
C ILE A 12 28.99 -12.75 -38.59
N ALA A 13 30.24 -12.71 -38.11
CA ALA A 13 30.57 -13.09 -36.74
C ALA A 13 29.84 -12.21 -35.71
N ALA A 14 29.80 -10.90 -35.94
CA ALA A 14 29.04 -9.96 -35.10
C ALA A 14 27.53 -10.23 -35.14
N GLY A 15 26.97 -10.50 -36.32
CA GLY A 15 25.54 -10.81 -36.48
C GLY A 15 25.15 -12.10 -35.76
N VAL A 16 25.97 -13.14 -35.85
CA VAL A 16 25.79 -14.39 -35.11
C VAL A 16 25.85 -14.12 -33.61
N LEU A 17 26.80 -13.33 -33.12
CA LEU A 17 26.91 -12.96 -31.70
C LEU A 17 25.66 -12.24 -31.18
N VAL A 18 25.12 -11.27 -31.93
CA VAL A 18 23.88 -10.55 -31.54
C VAL A 18 22.69 -11.49 -31.49
N LEU A 19 22.58 -12.42 -32.45
CA LEU A 19 21.52 -13.44 -32.44
C LEU A 19 21.62 -14.35 -31.20
N TRP A 20 22.84 -14.76 -30.82
CA TRP A 20 23.07 -15.54 -29.60
C TRP A 20 22.64 -14.81 -28.34
N LEU A 21 22.92 -13.50 -28.26
CA LEU A 21 22.48 -12.66 -27.15
C LEU A 21 20.94 -12.57 -27.08
N GLY A 22 20.26 -12.38 -28.22
CA GLY A 22 18.80 -12.34 -28.25
C GLY A 22 18.12 -13.67 -27.89
N LEU A 23 18.72 -14.80 -28.27
CA LEU A 23 18.22 -16.12 -27.87
C LEU A 23 18.44 -16.39 -26.38
N ALA A 24 19.57 -15.95 -25.82
CA ALA A 24 19.87 -16.12 -24.40
C ALA A 24 18.92 -15.31 -23.50
N THR A 25 18.61 -14.07 -23.87
CA THR A 25 17.66 -13.23 -23.12
C THR A 25 16.25 -13.82 -23.14
N THR A 26 15.82 -14.37 -24.28
CA THR A 26 14.49 -15.01 -24.41
C THR A 26 14.32 -16.22 -23.49
N VAL A 27 15.37 -17.05 -23.32
CA VAL A 27 15.32 -18.20 -22.41
C VAL A 27 15.28 -17.75 -20.95
N GLN A 28 16.00 -16.68 -20.59
CA GLN A 28 15.98 -16.13 -19.24
C GLN A 28 14.64 -15.47 -18.88
N THR A 29 14.04 -14.69 -19.78
CA THR A 29 12.75 -14.04 -19.53
C THR A 29 11.65 -15.06 -19.29
N LYS A 30 11.62 -16.16 -20.06
CA LYS A 30 10.67 -17.26 -19.82
C LYS A 30 10.88 -17.96 -18.49
N ALA A 31 12.14 -18.18 -18.09
CA ALA A 31 12.43 -18.74 -16.76
C ALA A 31 11.88 -17.82 -15.66
N GLN A 32 12.05 -16.50 -15.81
CA GLN A 32 11.55 -15.51 -14.84
C GLN A 32 10.02 -15.51 -14.78
N THR A 33 9.33 -15.42 -15.92
CA THR A 33 7.86 -15.48 -15.96
C THR A 33 7.32 -16.75 -15.29
N ALA A 34 7.96 -17.89 -15.52
CA ALA A 34 7.58 -19.14 -14.88
C ALA A 34 7.87 -19.15 -13.37
N ALA A 35 8.96 -18.52 -12.91
CA ALA A 35 9.27 -18.36 -11.50
C ALA A 35 8.24 -17.46 -10.81
N ASP A 36 7.91 -16.30 -11.38
CA ASP A 36 6.96 -15.35 -10.81
C ASP A 36 5.56 -15.97 -10.68
N ALA A 37 5.10 -16.65 -11.74
CA ALA A 37 3.82 -17.37 -11.72
C ALA A 37 3.80 -18.49 -10.67
N ALA A 38 4.90 -19.23 -10.52
CA ALA A 38 5.00 -20.29 -9.52
C ALA A 38 5.04 -19.74 -8.08
N ALA A 39 5.73 -18.62 -7.84
CA ALA A 39 5.79 -17.99 -6.52
C ALA A 39 4.41 -17.50 -6.09
N LEU A 40 3.72 -16.77 -6.98
CA LEU A 40 2.38 -16.24 -6.72
C LEU A 40 1.36 -17.38 -6.47
N ALA A 41 1.40 -18.44 -7.28
CA ALA A 41 0.52 -19.58 -7.09
C ALA A 41 0.80 -20.33 -5.77
N GLY A 42 2.07 -20.42 -5.36
CA GLY A 42 2.45 -20.96 -4.07
C GLY A 42 1.94 -20.11 -2.90
N GLU A 43 2.02 -18.78 -3.00
CA GLU A 43 1.47 -17.86 -2.00
C GLU A 43 -0.05 -18.00 -1.88
N GLN A 44 -0.78 -18.00 -3.00
CA GLN A 44 -2.24 -18.16 -3.01
C GLN A 44 -2.68 -19.48 -2.37
N GLU A 45 -1.98 -20.58 -2.65
CA GLU A 45 -2.27 -21.87 -2.04
C GLU A 45 -1.95 -21.89 -0.55
N LEU A 46 -0.84 -21.26 -0.15
CA LEU A 46 -0.46 -21.11 1.25
C LEU A 46 -1.53 -20.34 2.05
N VAL A 47 -2.01 -19.22 1.52
CA VAL A 47 -3.12 -18.46 2.14
C VAL A 47 -4.39 -19.32 2.22
N THR A 48 -4.71 -20.06 1.16
CA THR A 48 -5.87 -20.96 1.13
C THR A 48 -5.77 -22.02 2.22
N GLU A 49 -4.62 -22.68 2.36
CA GLU A 49 -4.37 -23.70 3.38
C GLU A 49 -4.42 -23.14 4.81
N LEU A 50 -3.92 -21.92 5.02
CA LEU A 50 -3.95 -21.24 6.32
C LEU A 50 -5.36 -20.79 6.74
N GLN A 51 -6.27 -20.57 5.78
CA GLN A 51 -7.66 -20.21 6.05
C GLN A 51 -8.54 -21.41 6.42
N ILE A 52 -8.08 -22.66 6.20
CA ILE A 52 -8.86 -23.85 6.55
C ILE A 52 -8.84 -24.02 8.08
N PRO A 53 -9.97 -23.88 8.78
CA PRO A 53 -10.02 -24.14 10.21
C PRO A 53 -9.86 -25.64 10.43
N ARG A 54 -8.82 -26.02 11.18
CA ARG A 54 -8.56 -27.41 11.56
C ARG A 54 -8.94 -27.58 13.03
N TYR A 55 -9.62 -28.68 13.32
CA TYR A 55 -10.00 -29.05 14.68
C TYR A 55 -9.32 -30.36 15.05
N GLY A 56 -8.70 -30.38 16.23
CA GLY A 56 -8.04 -31.56 16.74
C GLY A 56 -9.02 -32.64 17.19
N PRO A 57 -8.53 -33.83 17.58
CA PRO A 57 -9.37 -34.95 18.03
C PRO A 57 -10.26 -34.61 19.25
N ASN A 58 -9.89 -33.57 20.00
CA ASN A 58 -10.62 -33.05 21.15
C ASN A 58 -11.66 -31.96 20.78
N GLY A 59 -11.82 -31.65 19.49
CA GLY A 59 -12.71 -30.60 19.00
C GLY A 59 -12.20 -29.17 19.23
N GLN A 60 -10.96 -28.98 19.67
CA GLN A 60 -10.36 -27.66 19.83
C GLN A 60 -9.75 -27.18 18.50
N PRO A 61 -9.77 -25.86 18.20
CA PRO A 61 -9.07 -25.31 17.04
C PRO A 61 -7.57 -25.63 17.14
N GLU A 62 -6.98 -26.12 16.06
CA GLU A 62 -5.53 -26.27 15.93
C GLU A 62 -4.93 -24.97 15.37
N ALA A 63 -3.65 -24.71 15.69
CA ALA A 63 -2.93 -23.60 15.09
C ALA A 63 -2.96 -23.71 13.55
N PRO A 64 -3.09 -22.58 12.82
CA PRO A 64 -3.06 -22.59 11.36
C PRO A 64 -1.85 -23.35 10.84
N TYR A 65 -2.11 -24.37 10.02
CA TYR A 65 -1.10 -25.24 9.45
C TYR A 65 -1.37 -25.44 7.96
N TYR A 66 -0.32 -25.35 7.16
CA TYR A 66 -0.37 -25.60 5.73
C TYR A 66 0.40 -26.87 5.37
N ASP A 67 -0.05 -27.63 4.36
CA ASP A 67 0.73 -28.73 3.80
C ASP A 67 1.73 -28.20 2.74
N PRO A 68 3.06 -28.25 3.00
CA PRO A 68 4.06 -27.80 2.03
C PRO A 68 3.99 -28.53 0.68
N ARG A 69 3.43 -29.74 0.65
CA ARG A 69 3.27 -30.53 -0.58
C ARG A 69 2.20 -29.95 -1.49
N GLN A 70 1.06 -29.52 -0.93
CA GLN A 70 -0.01 -28.90 -1.70
C GLN A 70 0.45 -27.56 -2.30
N VAL A 71 1.09 -26.73 -1.48
CA VAL A 71 1.66 -25.45 -1.93
C VAL A 71 2.69 -25.67 -3.05
N CYS A 72 3.58 -26.66 -2.91
CA CYS A 72 4.56 -26.97 -3.96
C CYS A 72 3.91 -27.52 -5.23
N GLN A 73 2.90 -28.39 -5.13
CA GLN A 73 2.18 -28.90 -6.29
C GLN A 73 1.50 -27.78 -7.09
N LYS A 74 0.91 -26.80 -6.40
CA LYS A 74 0.29 -25.65 -7.04
C LYS A 74 1.32 -24.75 -7.74
N ALA A 75 2.43 -24.47 -7.08
CA ALA A 75 3.56 -23.75 -7.69
C ALA A 75 4.09 -24.48 -8.94
N LEU A 76 4.25 -25.82 -8.87
CA LEU A 76 4.70 -26.65 -9.99
C LEU A 76 3.75 -26.60 -11.19
N GLN A 77 2.44 -26.69 -10.95
CA GLN A 77 1.43 -26.60 -12.01
C GLN A 77 1.55 -25.28 -12.78
N TYR A 78 1.76 -24.16 -12.07
CA TYR A 78 1.94 -22.84 -12.68
C TYR A 78 3.28 -22.68 -13.37
N ALA A 79 4.37 -23.23 -12.81
CA ALA A 79 5.66 -23.29 -13.50
C ALA A 79 5.52 -24.02 -14.85
N GLN A 80 4.89 -25.20 -14.85
CA GLN A 80 4.70 -26.01 -16.07
C GLN A 80 3.83 -25.32 -17.10
N ALA A 81 2.75 -24.66 -16.69
CA ALA A 81 1.90 -23.87 -17.58
C ALA A 81 2.67 -22.73 -18.28
N ASN A 82 3.77 -22.25 -17.67
CA ASN A 82 4.64 -21.21 -18.20
C ASN A 82 5.96 -21.75 -18.79
N GLN A 83 6.00 -23.02 -19.24
CA GLN A 83 7.19 -23.67 -19.82
C GLN A 83 8.40 -23.72 -18.86
N GLY A 84 8.13 -23.70 -17.56
CA GLY A 84 9.09 -23.94 -16.49
C GLY A 84 8.99 -25.36 -15.93
N ASP A 85 9.99 -25.73 -15.15
CA ASP A 85 10.06 -26.95 -14.38
C ASP A 85 10.65 -26.64 -13.00
N MET A 86 10.13 -27.31 -11.98
CA MET A 86 10.61 -27.20 -10.60
C MET A 86 10.54 -28.56 -9.91
N ASN A 87 11.49 -28.83 -9.03
CA ASN A 87 11.59 -30.07 -8.29
C ASN A 87 11.09 -29.89 -6.85
N CYS A 88 9.86 -30.31 -6.58
CA CYS A 88 9.30 -30.33 -5.23
C CYS A 88 9.95 -31.44 -4.37
N PRO A 89 10.36 -31.17 -3.11
CA PRO A 89 10.24 -29.90 -2.37
C PRO A 89 11.49 -29.00 -2.45
N TYR A 90 12.53 -29.38 -3.18
CA TYR A 90 13.85 -28.72 -3.14
C TYR A 90 13.88 -27.31 -3.73
N ASP A 91 13.03 -27.07 -4.73
CA ASP A 91 12.96 -25.81 -5.47
C ASP A 91 11.98 -24.80 -4.86
N ILE A 92 11.32 -25.13 -3.74
CA ILE A 92 10.48 -24.21 -2.96
C ILE A 92 11.06 -24.06 -1.55
N LYS A 93 11.09 -22.84 -1.04
CA LYS A 93 11.49 -22.55 0.35
C LYS A 93 10.46 -21.65 0.99
N PHE A 94 10.05 -22.05 2.18
CA PHE A 94 9.23 -21.25 3.08
C PHE A 94 10.18 -20.52 4.02
N LEU A 95 10.28 -19.20 3.87
CA LEU A 95 11.06 -18.38 4.78
C LEU A 95 10.08 -17.77 5.77
N PRO A 96 10.27 -17.91 7.09
CA PRO A 96 9.52 -17.10 8.04
C PRO A 96 9.78 -15.64 7.68
N GLY A 97 8.71 -14.85 7.52
CA GLY A 97 8.83 -13.42 7.23
C GLY A 97 9.71 -12.75 8.28
N SER A 98 10.43 -11.69 7.91
CA SER A 98 11.28 -10.94 8.85
C SER A 98 10.49 -10.16 9.92
N GLY A 99 9.18 -10.35 10.00
CA GLY A 99 8.26 -9.76 10.98
C GLY A 99 7.38 -10.82 11.66
N LEU A 100 6.58 -10.38 12.64
CA LEU A 100 5.70 -11.22 13.48
C LEU A 100 4.65 -12.03 12.70
N PHE A 101 4.37 -11.70 11.43
CA PHE A 101 3.43 -12.44 10.59
C PHE A 101 3.94 -12.60 9.14
N GLY A 102 3.54 -13.71 8.52
CA GLY A 102 3.77 -14.00 7.10
C GLY A 102 4.82 -15.08 6.86
N THR A 103 4.62 -15.86 5.79
CA THR A 103 5.59 -16.82 5.29
C THR A 103 5.88 -16.48 3.84
N ASP A 104 7.14 -16.27 3.51
CA ASP A 104 7.54 -16.05 2.12
C ASP A 104 7.65 -17.38 1.39
N VAL A 105 7.12 -17.40 0.18
CA VAL A 105 7.30 -18.49 -0.77
C VAL A 105 8.37 -18.08 -1.77
N ARG A 106 9.56 -18.66 -1.64
CA ARG A 106 10.64 -18.51 -2.62
C ARG A 106 10.72 -19.74 -3.50
N VAL A 107 10.63 -19.57 -4.81
CA VAL A 107 10.73 -20.65 -5.79
C VAL A 107 11.96 -20.50 -6.67
N THR A 108 12.50 -21.62 -7.15
CA THR A 108 13.52 -21.70 -8.19
C THR A 108 12.95 -22.48 -9.37
N VAL A 109 12.81 -21.83 -10.53
CA VAL A 109 12.24 -22.46 -11.72
C VAL A 109 13.28 -22.53 -12.83
N ARG A 110 13.30 -23.66 -13.54
CA ARG A 110 14.15 -23.91 -14.70
C ARG A 110 13.30 -23.88 -15.96
N SER A 111 13.68 -23.10 -16.97
CA SER A 111 12.99 -23.13 -18.26
C SER A 111 13.18 -24.49 -18.93
N GLN A 112 12.12 -25.01 -19.53
CA GLN A 112 12.16 -26.19 -20.40
C GLN A 112 12.87 -25.88 -21.73
N GLN A 113 13.00 -24.60 -22.10
CA GLN A 113 13.79 -24.19 -23.24
C GLN A 113 15.27 -24.22 -22.89
N THR A 114 16.07 -24.88 -23.72
CA THR A 114 17.51 -24.98 -23.51
C THR A 114 18.25 -23.99 -24.39
N PHE A 115 19.41 -23.52 -23.92
CA PHE A 115 20.27 -22.68 -24.73
C PHE A 115 20.78 -23.46 -25.96
N PRO A 116 20.82 -22.82 -27.15
CA PRO A 116 21.21 -23.52 -28.37
C PRO A 116 22.70 -23.92 -28.36
N GLY A 117 23.05 -24.88 -29.23
CA GLY A 117 24.42 -25.39 -29.37
C GLY A 117 25.40 -24.35 -29.91
N GLY A 118 26.33 -23.90 -29.07
CA GLY A 118 27.22 -22.76 -29.36
C GLY A 118 27.13 -21.62 -28.36
N SER A 119 26.13 -21.63 -27.47
CA SER A 119 26.09 -20.77 -26.29
C SER A 119 27.15 -21.17 -25.25
N VAL A 120 27.32 -20.35 -24.21
CA VAL A 120 28.21 -20.66 -23.07
C VAL A 120 27.73 -21.86 -22.23
N ASN A 121 26.45 -22.24 -22.33
CA ASN A 121 25.83 -23.32 -21.55
C ASN A 121 24.84 -24.15 -22.41
N PRO A 122 25.30 -24.78 -23.50
CA PRO A 122 24.43 -25.44 -24.45
C PRO A 122 23.69 -26.61 -23.78
N GLY A 123 22.40 -26.75 -24.07
CA GLY A 123 21.57 -27.82 -23.51
C GLY A 123 21.09 -27.59 -22.07
N LYS A 124 21.46 -26.48 -21.41
CA LYS A 124 20.90 -26.10 -20.11
C LYS A 124 19.71 -25.16 -20.26
N GLY A 125 18.71 -25.28 -19.39
CA GLY A 125 17.64 -24.30 -19.26
C GLY A 125 18.10 -23.05 -18.51
N GLY A 126 17.43 -21.92 -18.74
CA GLY A 126 17.59 -20.75 -17.86
C GLY A 126 17.02 -21.04 -16.47
N THR A 127 17.70 -20.60 -15.41
CA THR A 127 17.19 -20.71 -14.04
C THR A 127 16.83 -19.33 -13.53
N ALA A 128 15.66 -19.19 -12.91
CA ALA A 128 15.20 -17.96 -12.29
C ALA A 128 14.68 -18.24 -10.87
N GLN A 129 14.64 -17.19 -10.06
CA GLN A 129 14.08 -17.23 -8.72
C GLN A 129 13.07 -16.10 -8.55
N ALA A 130 12.01 -16.40 -7.83
CA ALA A 130 10.98 -15.43 -7.47
C ALA A 130 10.58 -15.62 -6.00
N ARG A 131 10.07 -14.54 -5.40
CA ARG A 131 9.59 -14.49 -4.02
C ARG A 131 8.21 -13.86 -4.02
N ALA A 132 7.28 -14.49 -3.32
CA ALA A 132 5.94 -14.03 -3.05
C ALA A 132 5.73 -14.10 -1.52
N SER A 133 4.94 -13.20 -0.94
CA SER A 133 4.84 -13.08 0.52
C SER A 133 3.39 -12.91 0.93
N THR A 134 2.98 -13.68 1.93
CA THR A 134 1.64 -13.55 2.51
C THR A 134 1.52 -12.34 3.44
N ASP A 135 2.61 -11.62 3.69
CA ASP A 135 2.58 -10.37 4.44
C ASP A 135 2.05 -9.25 3.51
N PRO A 136 0.88 -8.66 3.80
CA PRO A 136 0.28 -7.62 2.96
C PRO A 136 1.13 -6.34 2.86
N PHE A 137 2.15 -6.18 3.71
CA PHE A 137 3.08 -5.06 3.71
C PHE A 137 4.43 -5.39 3.05
N SER A 138 4.71 -6.67 2.84
CA SER A 138 5.88 -7.13 2.09
C SER A 138 5.64 -6.90 0.60
N GLN A 139 6.19 -5.80 0.03
CA GLN A 139 6.21 -5.61 -1.42
C GLN A 139 6.76 -6.87 -2.11
N SER A 140 5.95 -7.49 -2.96
CA SER A 140 6.39 -8.51 -3.91
C SER A 140 7.54 -7.93 -4.72
N SER A 141 8.74 -8.49 -4.55
CA SER A 141 9.93 -7.93 -5.19
C SER A 141 9.91 -8.23 -6.70
N PRO A 142 10.06 -7.23 -7.60
CA PRO A 142 10.27 -7.51 -9.01
C PRO A 142 11.68 -8.08 -9.26
N ALA A 143 11.85 -8.67 -10.45
CA ALA A 143 12.97 -9.53 -10.84
C ALA A 143 14.38 -8.94 -10.61
N ILE A 144 15.29 -9.76 -10.07
CA ILE A 144 16.74 -9.50 -10.05
C ILE A 144 17.29 -9.80 -11.45
N GLY A 145 17.22 -8.85 -12.38
CA GLY A 145 17.79 -9.04 -13.71
C GLY A 145 17.53 -7.94 -14.75
N SER A 146 18.24 -6.82 -14.62
CA SER A 146 18.65 -5.92 -15.72
C SER A 146 17.59 -5.51 -16.76
N THR A 147 16.75 -4.54 -16.42
CA THR A 147 16.35 -3.48 -17.34
C THR A 147 16.39 -2.15 -16.60
N THR A 148 16.77 -1.09 -17.31
CA THR A 148 16.82 0.30 -16.83
C THR A 148 15.45 0.72 -16.29
N LEU A 149 15.27 0.59 -14.98
CA LEU A 149 14.13 1.11 -14.24
C LEU A 149 14.56 2.47 -13.69
N SER A 150 13.95 3.53 -14.22
CA SER A 150 14.04 4.89 -13.66
C SER A 150 13.33 5.03 -12.31
N CYS A 151 12.99 3.92 -11.66
CA CYS A 151 12.38 3.85 -10.33
C CYS A 151 12.70 2.50 -9.66
N ASP A 152 13.97 2.09 -9.64
CA ASP A 152 14.40 1.00 -8.76
C ASP A 152 14.49 1.53 -7.31
N ALA A 153 13.55 1.08 -6.48
CA ALA A 153 13.49 1.39 -5.06
C ALA A 153 14.72 0.87 -4.26
N SER A 154 15.67 0.17 -4.88
CA SER A 154 16.97 -0.18 -4.29
C SER A 154 18.13 0.74 -4.71
N LEU A 155 18.02 1.48 -5.83
CA LEU A 155 19.13 2.29 -6.39
C LEU A 155 19.19 3.74 -5.89
N VAL A 156 18.06 4.32 -5.49
CA VAL A 156 18.03 5.67 -4.89
C VAL A 156 18.23 5.56 -3.36
N SER A 157 19.31 6.12 -2.82
CA SER A 157 19.63 6.03 -1.39
C SER A 157 18.65 6.80 -0.48
N GLY A 158 18.12 6.14 0.56
CA GLY A 158 17.22 6.73 1.57
C GLY A 158 16.25 5.69 2.14
N ALA A 159 15.80 5.88 3.38
CA ALA A 159 14.77 5.02 3.96
C ALA A 159 13.42 5.31 3.28
N PRO A 160 12.65 4.29 2.86
CA PRO A 160 11.28 4.49 2.39
C PRO A 160 10.44 5.12 3.51
N PHE A 161 9.51 5.98 3.11
CA PHE A 161 8.50 6.52 4.03
C PHE A 161 7.64 5.36 4.54
N ASN A 162 7.86 4.99 5.80
CA ASN A 162 6.85 4.31 6.58
C ASN A 162 6.00 5.43 7.18
N PRO A 163 4.71 5.61 6.79
CA PRO A 163 3.88 6.65 7.39
C PRO A 163 3.90 6.44 8.90
N PRO A 164 4.53 7.35 9.68
CA PRO A 164 4.45 7.21 11.12
C PRO A 164 3.00 7.49 11.53
N ALA A 165 2.57 6.89 12.64
CA ALA A 165 1.39 7.36 13.37
C ALA A 165 1.44 8.90 13.48
N PRO A 166 0.29 9.60 13.37
CA PRO A 166 0.28 11.06 13.36
C PRO A 166 0.93 11.59 14.64
N HIS A 167 2.11 12.19 14.52
CA HIS A 167 2.76 12.90 15.61
C HIS A 167 2.35 14.38 15.57
N PRO A 168 2.08 15.04 16.71
CA PRO A 168 1.93 16.49 16.75
C PRO A 168 3.28 17.17 16.47
N GLY A 169 3.47 17.72 15.26
CA GLY A 169 4.67 18.47 14.89
C GLY A 169 5.04 18.40 13.40
N SER A 170 6.16 19.05 13.03
CA SER A 170 6.66 19.15 11.65
C SER A 170 6.86 17.79 10.97
N GLY A 171 6.38 17.64 9.74
CA GLY A 171 6.45 16.42 8.96
C GLY A 171 5.82 16.57 7.57
N PHE A 172 5.99 15.55 6.74
CA PHE A 172 5.30 15.34 5.48
C PHE A 172 4.08 14.44 5.70
N PHE A 173 2.95 14.87 5.16
CA PHE A 173 1.66 14.22 5.26
C PHE A 173 1.12 14.02 3.85
N ALA A 174 0.68 12.80 3.54
CA ALA A 174 -0.04 12.55 2.31
C ALA A 174 -1.40 13.28 2.36
N GLN A 175 -1.78 14.00 1.31
CA GLN A 175 -3.12 14.56 1.21
C GLN A 175 -4.14 13.43 1.05
N ASP A 176 -5.36 13.64 1.53
CA ASP A 176 -6.44 12.65 1.40
C ASP A 176 -6.65 12.22 -0.06
N GLY A 177 -6.86 10.91 -0.24
CA GLY A 177 -7.04 10.31 -1.57
C GLY A 177 -5.74 10.08 -2.35
N THR A 178 -4.59 10.39 -1.76
CA THR A 178 -3.28 10.10 -2.36
C THR A 178 -2.72 8.77 -1.86
N ASN A 179 -1.96 8.07 -2.70
CA ASN A 179 -1.32 6.83 -2.32
C ASN A 179 0.18 6.90 -2.61
N TYR A 180 0.97 7.02 -1.54
CA TYR A 180 2.44 7.03 -1.61
C TYR A 180 3.08 5.66 -1.34
N THR A 181 2.30 4.58 -1.28
CA THR A 181 2.79 3.24 -0.89
C THR A 181 3.30 2.39 -2.05
N VAL A 182 3.07 2.82 -3.28
CA VAL A 182 3.46 2.11 -4.50
C VAL A 182 4.57 2.90 -5.20
N GLY A 183 5.51 2.21 -5.88
CA GLY A 183 6.46 2.86 -6.80
C GLY A 183 7.59 3.69 -6.17
N CYS A 184 7.89 4.83 -6.80
CA CYS A 184 8.89 5.83 -6.39
C CYS A 184 8.38 6.73 -5.25
N GLU A 185 7.07 6.74 -5.03
CA GLU A 185 6.33 7.66 -4.20
C GLU A 185 6.75 7.55 -2.72
N ALA A 186 6.99 6.33 -2.22
CA ALA A 186 7.42 6.11 -0.84
C ALA A 186 8.80 6.74 -0.56
N LYS A 187 9.68 6.82 -1.57
CA LYS A 187 10.98 7.47 -1.42
C LYS A 187 10.88 8.98 -1.50
N LEU A 188 10.10 9.49 -2.44
CA LEU A 188 9.81 10.92 -2.53
C LEU A 188 9.19 11.44 -1.22
N ALA A 189 8.19 10.73 -0.69
CA ALA A 189 7.61 10.98 0.63
C ALA A 189 8.66 10.90 1.74
N GLY A 190 9.61 9.96 1.68
CA GLY A 190 10.65 9.80 2.70
C GLY A 190 11.63 10.97 2.72
N LYS A 191 12.00 11.48 1.55
CA LYS A 191 12.84 12.68 1.41
C LYS A 191 12.10 13.94 1.82
N LEU A 192 10.83 14.09 1.45
CA LEU A 192 9.97 15.19 1.88
C LEU A 192 9.78 15.18 3.41
N GLN A 193 9.62 14.00 4.03
CA GLN A 193 9.55 13.83 5.48
C GLN A 193 10.86 14.25 6.17
N ALA A 194 12.01 13.85 5.62
CA ALA A 194 13.31 14.26 6.14
C ALA A 194 13.52 15.78 6.03
N LEU A 195 13.13 16.39 4.91
CA LEU A 195 13.17 17.83 4.71
C LEU A 195 12.24 18.55 5.71
N ALA A 196 11.00 18.09 5.85
CA ALA A 196 10.00 18.66 6.73
C ALA A 196 10.47 18.68 8.18
N LYS A 197 10.97 17.55 8.68
CA LYS A 197 11.55 17.44 10.03
C LYS A 197 12.78 18.33 10.21
N ALA A 198 13.70 18.33 9.25
CA ALA A 198 14.93 19.13 9.35
C ALA A 198 14.68 20.64 9.32
N LYS A 199 13.54 21.08 8.78
CA LYS A 199 13.18 22.50 8.65
C LYS A 199 12.03 22.94 9.54
N GLY A 200 11.48 22.04 10.36
CA GLY A 200 10.32 22.37 11.20
C GLY A 200 9.09 22.74 10.37
N LEU A 201 8.89 22.09 9.21
CA LEU A 201 7.79 22.39 8.28
C LEU A 201 6.70 21.34 8.38
N HIS A 202 5.47 21.76 8.10
CA HIS A 202 4.35 20.88 7.80
C HIS A 202 4.18 20.89 6.29
N LEU A 203 4.47 19.77 5.65
CA LEU A 203 4.31 19.58 4.21
C LEU A 203 3.12 18.67 3.95
N VAL A 204 2.24 19.06 3.04
CA VAL A 204 1.12 18.23 2.60
C VAL A 204 1.32 17.93 1.12
N GLY A 205 1.39 16.66 0.74
CA GLY A 205 1.70 16.25 -0.63
C GLY A 205 0.48 15.71 -1.38
N VAL A 206 0.33 16.10 -2.65
CA VAL A 206 -0.57 15.44 -3.61
C VAL A 206 0.22 14.60 -4.62
N LEU A 207 -0.10 13.30 -4.67
CA LEU A 207 0.34 12.40 -5.73
C LEU A 207 -0.76 11.36 -6.02
N GLY A 208 -1.02 11.12 -7.31
CA GLY A 208 -2.06 10.19 -7.74
C GLY A 208 -1.60 9.35 -8.92
N TYR A 209 -1.41 8.06 -8.67
CA TYR A 209 -1.64 7.02 -9.68
C TYR A 209 -3.15 6.77 -9.71
N GLU A 210 -3.85 7.04 -10.82
CA GLU A 210 -5.25 6.60 -10.97
C GLU A 210 -5.29 5.10 -11.27
N PRO A 211 -5.87 4.26 -10.39
CA PRO A 211 -6.24 2.92 -10.79
C PRO A 211 -7.53 3.04 -11.63
N GLY A 212 -7.47 2.66 -12.91
CA GLY A 212 -8.59 2.82 -13.84
C GLY A 212 -9.94 2.34 -13.30
N GLY A 213 -10.88 3.27 -13.15
CA GLY A 213 -12.28 3.01 -12.76
C GLY A 213 -13.22 2.80 -13.96
N PRO A 214 -14.40 2.17 -13.75
CA PRO A 214 -15.26 1.64 -14.81
C PRO A 214 -16.02 2.74 -15.57
N GLY A 215 -16.04 2.61 -16.90
CA GLY A 215 -16.59 3.61 -17.83
C GLY A 215 -18.10 3.86 -17.71
N LEU A 216 -18.47 5.14 -17.66
CA LEU A 216 -19.83 5.62 -17.87
C LEU A 216 -20.08 5.82 -19.37
N ASN A 217 -20.77 4.88 -20.01
CA ASN A 217 -21.48 5.13 -21.27
C ASN A 217 -22.98 5.09 -20.99
N GLY A 218 -23.65 6.24 -21.04
CA GLY A 218 -25.11 6.25 -21.05
C GLY A 218 -25.77 7.59 -20.76
N ALA A 219 -25.75 8.54 -21.71
CA ALA A 219 -26.83 9.53 -21.83
C ALA A 219 -26.88 10.15 -23.24
N THR A 220 -27.86 9.71 -24.04
CA THR A 220 -28.79 10.49 -24.89
C THR A 220 -29.59 9.44 -25.68
N GLY A 221 -30.92 9.31 -25.69
CA GLY A 221 -32.01 10.23 -25.38
C GLY A 221 -32.93 10.32 -26.61
N THR A 222 -34.05 9.56 -26.61
CA THR A 222 -35.26 9.66 -27.49
C THR A 222 -35.05 9.38 -29.00
N ASN A 223 -35.95 8.77 -29.79
CA ASN A 223 -37.41 8.77 -29.79
C ASN A 223 -37.98 7.59 -30.62
N ALA A 224 -39.29 7.38 -30.53
CA ALA A 224 -40.06 6.22 -30.94
C ALA A 224 -40.34 6.03 -32.46
N THR A 225 -40.88 4.83 -32.76
CA THR A 225 -41.75 4.40 -33.89
C THR A 225 -41.13 3.98 -35.24
N GLY A 226 -41.59 2.83 -35.75
CA GLY A 226 -41.93 2.68 -37.18
C GLY A 226 -41.12 1.70 -38.05
N THR A 227 -41.59 0.45 -38.10
CA THR A 227 -41.67 -0.48 -39.26
C THR A 227 -40.86 -0.26 -40.57
N ASN A 228 -40.11 -1.32 -40.93
CA ASN A 228 -39.93 -1.94 -42.27
C ASN A 228 -39.11 -1.24 -43.40
N PRO A 229 -38.63 -2.00 -44.41
CA PRO A 229 -37.28 -1.87 -44.99
C PRO A 229 -37.29 -1.48 -46.47
N LEU A 230 -36.08 -1.35 -47.07
CA LEU A 230 -35.70 -1.64 -48.49
C LEU A 230 -34.68 -0.63 -49.05
N GLY A 231 -33.80 -1.13 -49.93
CA GLY A 231 -33.19 -0.38 -51.03
C GLY A 231 -31.78 0.14 -50.75
N ALA A 232 -30.70 -0.52 -51.15
CA ALA A 232 -30.19 -0.70 -52.52
C ALA A 232 -29.15 0.36 -52.94
N ALA A 233 -27.97 -0.18 -53.31
CA ALA A 233 -27.11 0.20 -54.44
C ALA A 233 -26.26 1.49 -54.37
N GLY A 234 -25.02 1.37 -54.91
CA GLY A 234 -24.13 2.48 -55.25
C GLY A 234 -22.71 2.32 -54.69
N VAL A 235 -21.83 1.45 -55.20
CA VAL A 235 -20.82 1.73 -56.27
C VAL A 235 -20.00 3.02 -55.99
N GLY A 236 -18.67 3.09 -55.93
CA GLY A 236 -17.56 2.18 -56.20
C GLY A 236 -16.23 2.97 -56.30
N ALA A 237 -15.13 2.24 -56.52
CA ALA A 237 -13.79 2.66 -56.99
C ALA A 237 -12.94 3.56 -56.03
N ALA A 238 -11.83 3.08 -55.45
CA ALA A 238 -10.55 2.62 -56.02
C ALA A 238 -9.64 3.74 -56.56
N GLY A 239 -8.45 3.87 -55.97
CA GLY A 239 -7.21 4.15 -56.70
C GLY A 239 -6.29 5.26 -56.17
N VAL A 240 -5.07 4.84 -55.82
CA VAL A 240 -3.72 5.46 -56.05
C VAL A 240 -3.49 6.91 -55.58
N GLY A 241 -2.36 7.32 -54.98
CA GLY A 241 -1.04 6.75 -54.80
C GLY A 241 -0.01 7.90 -54.69
N SER A 242 0.98 7.74 -53.82
CA SER A 242 2.32 8.37 -53.80
C SER A 242 2.49 9.89 -53.69
N ALA A 243 3.27 10.34 -52.69
CA ALA A 243 4.53 11.08 -52.93
C ALA A 243 5.38 11.21 -51.64
N LEU A 244 6.65 10.83 -51.77
CA LEU A 244 7.76 11.16 -50.85
C LEU A 244 8.17 12.63 -50.99
N ILE A 245 8.46 13.28 -49.85
CA ILE A 245 9.52 14.29 -49.59
C ILE A 245 9.76 14.18 -48.06
N GLY A 246 10.93 14.19 -47.43
CA GLY A 246 12.33 14.43 -47.73
C GLY A 246 13.05 14.44 -46.36
N ALA A 247 14.32 14.04 -46.34
CA ALA A 247 15.10 13.79 -45.13
C ALA A 247 15.55 15.06 -44.38
N ALA A 248 16.06 14.81 -43.16
CA ALA A 248 16.99 15.59 -42.35
C ALA A 248 16.39 16.56 -41.30
N GLY A 249 16.60 16.19 -40.03
CA GLY A 249 16.29 17.03 -38.87
C GLY A 249 16.45 16.27 -37.56
N SER A 250 17.69 15.94 -37.21
CA SER A 250 18.07 15.55 -35.85
C SER A 250 17.56 16.60 -34.86
N GLY A 251 16.82 16.14 -33.86
CA GLY A 251 16.24 16.97 -32.81
C GLY A 251 15.32 16.15 -31.95
N VAL A 252 15.86 15.17 -31.22
CA VAL A 252 15.16 14.57 -30.08
C VAL A 252 15.15 15.61 -28.96
N ASN A 253 14.30 16.62 -29.10
CA ASN A 253 13.91 17.54 -28.03
C ASN A 253 12.41 17.33 -27.85
N GLY A 254 12.08 16.45 -26.92
CA GLY A 254 10.70 16.08 -26.61
C GLY A 254 10.64 14.90 -25.65
N VAL A 255 11.53 14.89 -24.65
CA VAL A 255 11.29 14.11 -23.43
C VAL A 255 10.08 14.75 -22.77
N ALA A 256 9.10 13.95 -22.34
CA ALA A 256 7.82 14.42 -21.84
C ALA A 256 8.00 15.30 -20.58
N ASN A 257 8.05 16.62 -20.77
CA ASN A 257 8.14 17.62 -19.70
C ASN A 257 6.74 18.12 -19.27
N THR A 258 5.79 17.21 -19.05
CA THR A 258 4.52 17.63 -18.46
C THR A 258 4.45 17.13 -17.02
N ILE A 259 4.00 18.02 -16.14
CA ILE A 259 3.76 17.77 -14.71
C ILE A 259 2.93 16.50 -14.52
N ALA A 260 1.91 16.32 -15.37
CA ALA A 260 1.06 15.13 -15.38
C ALA A 260 1.81 13.81 -15.62
N SER A 261 2.85 13.80 -16.47
CA SER A 261 3.64 12.61 -16.72
C SER A 261 4.57 12.26 -15.55
N ALA A 262 5.17 13.26 -14.90
CA ALA A 262 6.00 13.05 -13.70
C ALA A 262 5.15 12.60 -12.49
N HIS A 263 3.94 13.15 -12.34
CA HIS A 263 2.98 12.70 -11.33
C HIS A 263 2.50 11.28 -11.61
N GLY A 264 2.21 10.93 -12.87
CA GLY A 264 1.69 9.61 -13.25
C GLY A 264 2.64 8.43 -13.05
N CYS A 265 3.90 8.68 -12.70
CA CYS A 265 4.89 7.64 -12.37
C CYS A 265 5.53 7.81 -10.99
N GLY A 266 4.99 8.70 -10.16
CA GLY A 266 5.47 8.85 -8.79
C GLY A 266 6.74 9.65 -8.61
N ALA A 267 7.25 10.27 -9.67
CA ALA A 267 8.53 10.99 -9.64
C ALA A 267 8.37 12.41 -9.09
N ALA A 268 7.19 13.02 -9.20
CA ALA A 268 6.90 14.37 -8.72
C ALA A 268 5.66 14.42 -7.82
N SER A 269 5.71 15.29 -6.80
CA SER A 269 4.61 15.60 -5.88
C SER A 269 4.34 17.10 -5.92
N GLU A 270 3.07 17.48 -5.91
CA GLU A 270 2.69 18.82 -5.47
C GLU A 270 2.77 18.84 -3.94
N THR A 271 3.35 19.87 -3.36
CA THR A 271 3.66 19.93 -1.93
C THR A 271 3.36 21.31 -1.37
N ASP A 272 2.26 21.40 -0.63
CA ASP A 272 1.89 22.60 0.10
C ASP A 272 2.78 22.77 1.34
N GLY A 273 3.03 24.03 1.72
CA GLY A 273 3.85 24.36 2.89
C GLY A 273 5.35 24.53 2.60
N LEU A 274 5.73 24.62 1.32
CA LEU A 274 7.11 24.73 0.84
C LEU A 274 7.43 26.14 0.26
N PRO A 275 7.38 27.21 1.08
CA PRO A 275 7.43 28.57 0.56
C PRO A 275 8.74 28.81 -0.22
N PRO A 276 8.68 29.23 -1.50
CA PRO A 276 9.83 29.33 -2.40
C PRO A 276 10.98 30.22 -1.90
N ASN A 277 10.67 31.12 -0.98
CA ASN A 277 11.62 32.04 -0.37
C ASN A 277 12.25 31.52 0.93
N LYS A 278 11.83 30.38 1.48
CA LYS A 278 12.40 29.80 2.72
C LYS A 278 13.24 28.54 2.50
N ILE A 279 13.05 27.82 1.38
CA ILE A 279 13.88 26.68 1.02
C ILE A 279 14.53 26.95 -0.33
N SER A 280 15.86 27.10 -0.33
CA SER A 280 16.64 27.26 -1.56
C SER A 280 16.76 25.94 -2.34
N ASP A 281 16.95 26.01 -3.66
CA ASP A 281 17.23 24.83 -4.49
C ASP A 281 18.45 24.06 -4.01
N ALA A 282 19.47 24.75 -3.46
CA ALA A 282 20.63 24.11 -2.84
C ALA A 282 20.25 23.28 -1.61
N THR A 283 19.26 23.74 -0.84
CA THR A 283 18.71 22.98 0.29
C THR A 283 17.93 21.76 -0.21
N LEU A 284 17.02 21.91 -1.17
CA LEU A 284 16.30 20.77 -1.76
C LEU A 284 17.27 19.72 -2.29
N LYS A 285 18.28 20.16 -3.04
CA LYS A 285 19.33 19.31 -3.59
C LYS A 285 20.11 18.53 -2.53
N SER A 286 20.34 19.12 -1.36
CA SER A 286 20.98 18.41 -0.23
C SER A 286 20.14 17.26 0.33
N PHE A 287 18.82 17.27 0.11
CA PHE A 287 17.91 16.16 0.44
C PHE A 287 17.65 15.23 -0.75
N GLY A 288 18.29 15.46 -1.90
CA GLY A 288 18.01 14.70 -3.14
C GLY A 288 16.65 15.05 -3.75
N LEU A 289 16.23 16.31 -3.63
CA LEU A 289 15.00 16.86 -4.19
C LEU A 289 15.33 18.01 -5.16
N SER A 290 14.48 18.26 -6.15
CA SER A 290 14.62 19.37 -7.10
C SER A 290 13.26 19.99 -7.46
N ARG A 291 13.29 21.22 -8.00
CA ARG A 291 12.14 21.91 -8.59
C ARG A 291 12.28 21.89 -10.12
N PRO A 292 11.79 20.86 -10.80
CA PRO A 292 12.04 20.68 -12.23
C PRO A 292 11.22 21.65 -13.10
N PHE A 293 10.12 22.22 -12.57
CA PHE A 293 9.16 23.02 -13.32
C PHE A 293 9.28 24.52 -13.02
N PRO A 294 9.71 25.36 -13.99
CA PRO A 294 9.78 26.80 -13.81
C PRO A 294 8.41 27.43 -13.49
N GLY A 295 8.35 28.26 -12.44
CA GLY A 295 7.12 28.95 -12.03
C GLY A 295 6.16 28.11 -11.19
N LYS A 296 6.54 26.87 -10.82
CA LYS A 296 5.77 25.95 -9.98
C LYS A 296 6.57 25.57 -8.73
N PRO A 297 6.66 26.49 -7.76
CA PRO A 297 7.52 26.31 -6.59
C PRO A 297 7.09 25.17 -5.66
N ASP A 298 5.83 24.76 -5.74
CA ASP A 298 5.24 23.73 -4.88
C ASP A 298 5.38 22.31 -5.49
N GLU A 299 5.87 22.19 -6.73
CA GLU A 299 6.11 20.92 -7.39
C GLU A 299 7.57 20.47 -7.17
N ILE A 300 7.73 19.31 -6.51
CA ILE A 300 9.03 18.76 -6.10
C ILE A 300 9.20 17.34 -6.66
N GLU A 301 10.39 17.05 -7.19
CA GLU A 301 10.78 15.74 -7.73
C GLU A 301 12.08 15.24 -7.09
N LEU A 302 12.36 13.94 -7.21
CA LEU A 302 13.65 13.35 -6.84
C LEU A 302 14.79 13.91 -7.72
N ASP A 303 15.86 14.44 -7.12
CA ASP A 303 17.02 14.98 -7.87
C ASP A 303 17.75 13.85 -8.60
N GLY A 304 17.90 13.98 -9.92
CA GLY A 304 18.60 13.02 -10.78
C GLY A 304 17.72 12.03 -11.54
N ASP A 305 16.40 11.98 -11.30
CA ASP A 305 15.45 11.15 -12.05
C ASP A 305 15.02 11.82 -13.36
N VAL A 306 15.90 11.81 -14.36
CA VAL A 306 15.65 12.42 -15.69
C VAL A 306 14.83 11.54 -16.63
N GLY A 307 13.97 10.64 -16.14
CA GLY A 307 13.58 9.48 -16.93
C GLY A 307 12.23 8.84 -16.68
N CYS A 308 11.18 9.59 -16.36
CA CYS A 308 9.83 9.06 -16.57
C CYS A 308 9.49 9.03 -18.08
N VAL A 309 10.18 8.17 -18.84
CA VAL A 309 9.91 7.95 -20.26
C VAL A 309 8.88 6.82 -20.36
N GLN A 310 7.61 7.20 -20.37
CA GLN A 310 6.55 6.32 -20.85
C GLN A 310 6.79 6.07 -22.35
N THR A 311 7.36 4.93 -22.73
CA THR A 311 7.39 4.53 -24.15
C THR A 311 5.95 4.31 -24.62
N PRO A 312 5.48 4.97 -25.68
CA PRO A 312 4.14 4.73 -26.21
C PRO A 312 4.03 3.25 -26.60
N SER A 313 3.22 2.49 -25.86
CA SER A 313 2.84 1.14 -26.25
C SER A 313 2.02 1.25 -27.55
N GLY A 314 2.46 0.53 -28.57
CA GLY A 314 1.93 0.65 -29.93
C GLY A 314 0.42 0.38 -30.01
N SER A 315 -0.29 1.38 -30.54
CA SER A 315 -1.52 1.30 -31.34
C SER A 315 -2.41 0.05 -31.16
N ALA A 316 -3.18 0.01 -30.07
CA ALA A 316 -4.51 -0.59 -30.09
C ALA A 316 -5.51 0.50 -29.70
N ALA A 317 -6.52 0.71 -30.54
CA ALA A 317 -7.42 1.85 -30.49
C ALA A 317 -8.11 2.02 -29.13
N ALA A 318 -7.76 3.09 -28.41
CA ALA A 318 -8.50 3.59 -27.26
C ALA A 318 -9.01 5.00 -27.61
N GLY A 319 -10.30 5.24 -27.36
CA GLY A 319 -11.02 6.46 -27.71
C GLY A 319 -10.53 7.72 -26.99
N PRO A 320 -11.11 8.89 -27.32
CA PRO A 320 -10.64 10.18 -26.83
C PRO A 320 -10.86 10.32 -25.31
N VAL A 321 -9.78 10.63 -24.59
CA VAL A 321 -9.82 11.12 -23.21
C VAL A 321 -10.39 12.54 -23.19
N GLY A 322 -11.50 12.73 -22.49
CA GLY A 322 -12.11 14.04 -22.24
C GLY A 322 -11.60 14.64 -20.93
N PHE A 323 -11.22 15.91 -20.96
CA PHE A 323 -10.88 16.69 -19.76
C PHE A 323 -12.16 17.07 -19.00
N GLY A 324 -12.22 16.74 -17.70
CA GLY A 324 -13.33 17.06 -16.80
C GLY A 324 -12.95 18.06 -15.70
N ASN A 325 -13.34 19.32 -15.94
CA ASN A 325 -13.61 20.49 -15.07
C ASN A 325 -12.97 20.66 -13.67
N SER A 326 -12.23 21.76 -13.55
CA SER A 326 -11.79 22.46 -12.33
C SER A 326 -12.85 23.44 -11.80
N ALA A 327 -13.52 23.14 -10.69
CA ALA A 327 -14.18 24.10 -9.78
C ALA A 327 -14.51 23.33 -8.48
N VAL A 328 -14.16 23.79 -7.28
CA VAL A 328 -14.95 24.72 -6.45
C VAL A 328 -14.04 25.48 -5.45
N HIS A 329 -14.55 26.63 -5.02
CA HIS A 329 -13.94 27.82 -4.41
C HIS A 329 -13.52 27.78 -2.92
N LEU A 330 -12.65 28.74 -2.58
CA LEU A 330 -12.14 29.19 -1.27
C LEU A 330 -13.21 29.66 -0.26
N VAL A 331 -12.97 29.43 1.04
CA VAL A 331 -13.55 30.21 2.17
C VAL A 331 -12.42 30.68 3.11
N PRO A 332 -12.41 31.94 3.60
CA PRO A 332 -11.30 32.50 4.37
C PRO A 332 -11.35 32.19 5.88
N LEU A 333 -10.13 32.12 6.41
CA LEU A 333 -9.70 31.87 7.78
C LEU A 333 -10.20 32.91 8.82
N SER A 334 -11.01 32.46 9.78
CA SER A 334 -10.92 32.92 11.16
C SER A 334 -11.57 31.92 12.12
N GLY A 335 -10.75 30.97 12.58
CA GLY A 335 -11.08 30.00 13.64
C GLY A 335 -10.74 28.55 13.25
N GLY A 336 -9.58 28.02 13.69
CA GLY A 336 -9.24 26.57 13.58
C GLY A 336 -9.99 25.72 14.62
N PRO A 337 -9.67 24.42 14.88
CA PRO A 337 -8.56 23.56 14.43
C PRO A 337 -9.00 22.11 14.00
N SER A 338 -8.01 21.23 13.78
CA SER A 338 -7.99 19.76 13.98
C SER A 338 -9.04 18.82 13.33
N GLY A 339 -8.52 17.89 12.52
CA GLY A 339 -9.08 16.55 12.27
C GLY A 339 -9.77 16.36 10.92
N ASP A 340 -9.33 15.38 10.12
CA ASP A 340 -10.21 14.63 9.22
C ASP A 340 -9.50 13.36 8.71
N LEU A 341 -9.75 12.21 9.36
CA LEU A 341 -9.41 10.86 8.88
C LEU A 341 -10.68 9.99 8.72
N PHE A 342 -11.85 10.61 8.52
CA PHE A 342 -13.13 9.92 8.30
C PHE A 342 -14.07 10.70 7.36
N ALA A 343 -13.59 11.14 6.19
CA ALA A 343 -14.43 11.78 5.17
C ALA A 343 -15.14 10.77 4.24
N GLY A 344 -15.86 9.81 4.84
CA GLY A 344 -17.07 9.23 4.25
C GLY A 344 -18.35 9.83 4.83
N LEU A 345 -18.25 10.63 5.90
CA LEU A 345 -19.37 11.22 6.61
C LEU A 345 -19.01 12.63 7.12
N THR A 346 -19.02 13.65 6.26
CA THR A 346 -18.93 15.06 6.70
C THR A 346 -20.21 15.83 6.39
N GLY A 347 -21.24 15.53 7.18
CA GLY A 347 -21.97 16.58 7.88
C GLY A 347 -21.53 16.49 9.33
N GLY A 348 -21.09 17.58 9.96
CA GLY A 348 -20.54 17.56 11.32
C GLY A 348 -21.45 16.76 12.26
N ILE A 349 -20.98 15.59 12.69
CA ILE A 349 -21.55 14.88 13.83
C ILE A 349 -20.84 15.46 15.03
N THR A 350 -21.54 16.31 15.78
CA THR A 350 -21.29 16.35 17.22
C THR A 350 -21.31 14.89 17.68
N THR A 351 -20.20 14.37 18.20
CA THR A 351 -19.99 13.00 18.70
C THR A 351 -21.10 12.46 19.60
N ALA A 352 -21.96 13.35 20.10
CA ALA A 352 -23.22 13.07 20.77
C ALA A 352 -24.17 12.04 20.11
N ASN A 353 -23.94 11.53 18.88
CA ASN A 353 -24.82 10.56 18.23
C ASN A 353 -24.14 9.51 17.32
N ILE A 354 -22.86 9.16 17.53
CA ILE A 354 -22.30 8.00 16.81
C ILE A 354 -22.96 6.72 17.32
N SER A 355 -23.40 5.84 16.42
CA SER A 355 -24.01 4.57 16.81
C SER A 355 -22.99 3.68 17.53
N GLN A 356 -23.43 2.88 18.50
CA GLN A 356 -22.55 1.91 19.17
C GLN A 356 -21.90 0.95 18.17
N THR A 357 -22.59 0.64 17.07
CA THR A 357 -22.06 -0.23 16.00
C THR A 357 -20.96 0.48 15.19
N ALA A 358 -21.11 1.77 14.90
CA ALA A 358 -20.06 2.56 14.25
C ALA A 358 -18.82 2.70 15.14
N LEU A 359 -19.00 2.93 16.44
CA LEU A 359 -17.90 2.95 17.41
C LEU A 359 -17.20 1.58 17.49
N GLY A 360 -17.97 0.49 17.59
CA GLY A 360 -17.41 -0.87 17.55
C GLY A 360 -16.63 -1.15 16.26
N CYS A 361 -17.09 -0.65 15.12
CA CYS A 361 -16.38 -0.78 13.85
C CYS A 361 -15.07 0.01 13.80
N ILE A 362 -15.03 1.21 14.40
CA ILE A 362 -13.79 1.98 14.55
C ILE A 362 -12.81 1.19 15.41
N ILE A 363 -13.22 0.73 16.60
CA ILE A 363 -12.37 -0.10 17.48
C ILE A 363 -11.81 -1.30 16.72
N TYR A 364 -12.70 -2.09 16.10
CA TYR A 364 -12.33 -3.30 15.37
C TYR A 364 -11.32 -3.01 14.24
N SER A 365 -11.50 -1.88 13.53
CA SER A 365 -10.58 -1.49 12.46
C SER A 365 -9.19 -1.15 12.99
N VAL A 366 -9.09 -0.50 14.15
CA VAL A 366 -7.80 -0.17 14.79
C VAL A 366 -7.15 -1.44 15.34
N ASP A 367 -7.92 -2.31 16.02
CA ASP A 367 -7.45 -3.61 16.52
C ASP A 367 -6.84 -4.47 15.39
N VAL A 368 -7.51 -4.53 14.22
CA VAL A 368 -7.00 -5.27 13.05
C VAL A 368 -5.75 -4.59 12.46
N GLN A 369 -5.72 -3.26 12.38
CA GLN A 369 -4.57 -2.50 11.88
C GLN A 369 -3.33 -2.67 12.76
N LEU A 370 -3.50 -2.72 14.08
CA LEU A 370 -2.42 -2.91 15.04
C LEU A 370 -2.11 -4.40 15.32
N HIS A 371 -2.76 -5.32 14.60
CA HIS A 371 -2.54 -6.76 14.70
C HIS A 371 -2.66 -7.32 16.11
N VAL A 372 -3.64 -6.83 16.87
CA VAL A 372 -3.82 -7.24 18.25
C VAL A 372 -4.32 -8.68 18.33
N SER A 373 -3.97 -9.41 19.41
CA SER A 373 -4.48 -10.75 19.62
C SER A 373 -5.98 -10.75 19.91
N GLN A 374 -6.64 -11.91 19.82
CA GLN A 374 -8.06 -12.01 20.14
C GLN A 374 -8.34 -11.62 21.61
N GLU A 375 -7.41 -11.92 22.51
CA GLU A 375 -7.48 -11.53 23.92
C GLU A 375 -7.44 -10.01 24.10
N VAL A 376 -6.54 -9.32 23.38
CA VAL A 376 -6.42 -7.86 23.43
C VAL A 376 -7.66 -7.20 22.82
N MET A 377 -8.13 -7.68 21.66
CA MET A 377 -9.37 -7.19 21.03
C MET A 377 -10.58 -7.30 21.98
N LEU A 378 -10.71 -8.42 22.69
CA LEU A 378 -11.75 -8.59 23.71
C LEU A 378 -11.59 -7.57 24.85
N ALA A 379 -10.36 -7.32 25.30
CA ALA A 379 -10.08 -6.31 26.33
C ALA A 379 -10.49 -4.91 25.87
N THR A 380 -10.14 -4.52 24.65
CA THR A 380 -10.52 -3.22 24.06
C THR A 380 -12.04 -3.03 24.04
N PHE A 381 -12.80 -4.02 23.57
CA PHE A 381 -14.26 -3.93 23.54
C PHE A 381 -14.90 -3.92 24.94
N MET A 382 -14.35 -4.69 25.90
CA MET A 382 -14.85 -4.68 27.27
C MET A 382 -14.59 -3.34 27.96
N ALA A 383 -13.44 -2.72 27.72
CA ALA A 383 -13.13 -1.39 28.20
C ALA A 383 -14.18 -0.40 27.69
N ALA A 384 -14.37 -0.31 26.37
CA ALA A 384 -15.34 0.60 25.77
C ALA A 384 -16.78 0.40 26.30
N TRP A 385 -17.22 -0.86 26.49
CA TRP A 385 -18.53 -1.14 27.07
C TRP A 385 -18.64 -0.81 28.57
N THR A 386 -17.57 -1.02 29.32
CA THR A 386 -17.59 -0.78 30.78
C THR A 386 -17.51 0.70 31.08
N GLU A 387 -16.64 1.41 30.38
CA GLU A 387 -16.33 2.81 30.64
C GLU A 387 -17.40 3.74 30.11
N SER A 388 -17.92 3.49 28.91
CA SER A 388 -18.85 4.41 28.25
C SER A 388 -20.12 3.76 27.74
N SER A 389 -20.31 2.46 27.94
CA SER A 389 -21.36 1.69 27.25
C SER A 389 -21.27 1.84 25.72
N MET A 390 -20.04 1.83 25.18
CA MET A 390 -19.76 2.05 23.75
C MET A 390 -20.33 3.38 23.25
N SER A 391 -20.20 4.44 24.04
CA SER A 391 -20.66 5.79 23.71
C SER A 391 -19.49 6.75 23.74
N ASP A 392 -19.47 7.72 22.85
CA ASP A 392 -18.44 8.76 22.90
C ASP A 392 -18.88 9.88 23.84
N ILE A 393 -18.34 9.89 25.07
CA ILE A 393 -18.70 10.88 26.10
C ILE A 393 -17.83 12.12 25.90
N THR A 394 -18.42 13.17 25.34
CA THR A 394 -17.67 14.35 24.88
C THR A 394 -17.97 15.65 25.64
N SER A 395 -18.78 15.56 26.70
CA SER A 395 -18.93 16.67 27.63
C SER A 395 -17.64 16.85 28.43
N TYR A 396 -16.85 17.85 28.05
CA TYR A 396 -15.63 18.27 28.75
C TYR A 396 -15.86 19.60 29.46
N THR A 397 -15.68 19.60 30.78
CA THR A 397 -15.57 20.82 31.60
C THR A 397 -14.09 21.07 31.94
N PRO A 398 -13.46 22.12 31.36
CA PRO A 398 -12.06 22.42 31.64
C PRO A 398 -11.76 22.58 33.15
N GLY A 399 -10.77 21.84 33.64
CA GLY A 399 -10.29 21.92 35.03
C GLY A 399 -11.09 21.08 36.04
N GLN A 400 -12.02 20.22 35.60
CA GLN A 400 -12.71 19.26 36.47
C GLN A 400 -12.11 17.84 36.44
N GLY A 401 -11.09 17.59 35.60
CA GLY A 401 -10.50 16.26 35.45
C GLY A 401 -11.51 15.20 35.00
N GLU A 402 -12.40 15.56 34.08
CA GLU A 402 -13.44 14.64 33.60
C GLU A 402 -12.83 13.61 32.67
N SER A 403 -13.17 12.34 32.90
CA SER A 403 -12.94 11.24 31.97
C SER A 403 -13.69 11.47 30.66
N LEU A 404 -12.99 11.39 29.53
CA LEU A 404 -13.53 11.64 28.21
C LEU A 404 -13.51 10.41 27.32
N GLY A 405 -14.39 10.45 26.32
CA GLY A 405 -14.36 9.54 25.20
C GLY A 405 -14.79 8.11 25.51
N LEU A 406 -14.45 7.23 24.58
CA LEU A 406 -14.88 5.83 24.53
C LEU A 406 -14.36 5.00 25.72
N PHE A 407 -13.15 5.32 26.17
CA PHE A 407 -12.44 4.60 27.23
C PHE A 407 -12.37 5.37 28.55
N GLN A 408 -13.08 6.49 28.68
CA GLN A 408 -13.05 7.34 29.89
C GLN A 408 -11.62 7.73 30.32
N GLN A 409 -10.76 7.95 29.33
CA GLN A 409 -9.38 8.38 29.52
C GLN A 409 -9.35 9.82 30.04
N GLN A 410 -8.34 10.13 30.85
CA GLN A 410 -8.19 11.44 31.45
C GLN A 410 -6.86 12.08 31.04
N ALA A 411 -6.93 13.27 30.46
CA ALA A 411 -5.76 13.96 29.93
C ALA A 411 -4.75 14.30 31.04
N ASP A 412 -5.28 14.60 32.23
CA ASP A 412 -4.48 14.88 33.42
C ASP A 412 -3.71 13.64 33.91
N ASP A 413 -4.15 12.43 33.55
CA ASP A 413 -3.45 11.18 33.83
C ASP A 413 -2.39 10.84 32.76
N GLY A 414 -2.29 11.65 31.70
CA GLY A 414 -1.26 11.48 30.66
C GLY A 414 -1.72 10.67 29.46
N TRP A 415 -3.01 10.34 29.35
CA TRP A 415 -3.57 9.60 28.21
C TRP A 415 -3.42 10.33 26.88
N GLY A 416 -3.52 11.66 26.87
CA GLY A 416 -3.38 12.49 25.68
C GLY A 416 -3.95 13.89 25.89
N THR A 417 -4.38 14.53 24.82
CA THR A 417 -5.18 15.75 24.86
C THR A 417 -6.68 15.43 24.84
N PRO A 418 -7.56 16.31 25.35
CA PRO A 418 -9.02 16.10 25.29
C PRO A 418 -9.57 15.84 23.87
N ALA A 419 -8.92 16.40 22.84
CA ALA A 419 -9.30 16.16 21.44
C ALA A 419 -8.91 14.76 20.95
N GLU A 420 -7.83 14.19 21.46
CA GLU A 420 -7.41 12.81 21.16
C GLU A 420 -8.30 11.80 21.90
N GLU A 421 -8.68 12.10 23.14
CA GLU A 421 -9.56 11.24 23.96
C GLU A 421 -10.98 11.13 23.40
N THR A 422 -11.50 12.23 22.84
CA THR A 422 -12.82 12.27 22.21
C THR A 422 -12.81 11.83 20.74
N ASN A 423 -11.67 11.36 20.22
CA ASN A 423 -11.59 10.73 18.92
C ASN A 423 -11.52 9.21 19.10
N PRO A 424 -12.58 8.44 18.76
CA PRO A 424 -12.64 7.01 19.03
C PRO A 424 -11.45 6.20 18.47
N ALA A 425 -10.89 6.59 17.32
CA ALA A 425 -9.75 5.89 16.74
C ALA A 425 -8.48 6.16 17.56
N LEU A 426 -8.19 7.43 17.88
CA LEU A 426 -7.02 7.81 18.66
C LEU A 426 -7.12 7.28 20.10
N ALA A 427 -8.30 7.37 20.73
CA ALA A 427 -8.55 6.79 22.05
C ALA A 427 -8.29 5.27 22.08
N THR A 428 -8.66 4.56 21.01
CA THR A 428 -8.38 3.13 20.85
C THR A 428 -6.88 2.87 20.70
N GLU A 429 -6.17 3.63 19.86
CA GLU A 429 -4.71 3.51 19.72
C GLU A 429 -4.00 3.76 21.05
N MET A 430 -4.41 4.77 21.81
CA MET A 430 -3.84 5.09 23.13
C MET A 430 -4.05 3.93 24.11
N PHE A 431 -5.24 3.32 24.14
CA PHE A 431 -5.50 2.12 24.96
C PHE A 431 -4.59 0.93 24.57
N LEU A 432 -4.37 0.73 23.28
CA LEU A 432 -3.62 -0.42 22.76
C LEU A 432 -2.10 -0.27 22.89
N LEU A 433 -1.58 0.92 22.63
CA LEU A 433 -0.15 1.22 22.56
C LEU A 433 0.41 1.83 23.85
N GLY A 434 -0.45 2.40 24.69
CA GLY A 434 -0.05 3.20 25.84
C GLY A 434 0.34 4.61 25.42
N THR A 435 0.75 5.40 26.40
CA THR A 435 1.00 6.85 26.28
C THR A 435 2.45 7.19 25.93
N GLY A 436 3.29 6.14 25.82
CA GLY A 436 4.71 6.23 25.50
C GLY A 436 5.60 6.46 26.73
N PRO A 437 6.93 6.25 26.61
CA PRO A 437 7.83 6.31 27.75
C PRO A 437 7.96 7.73 28.31
N GLY A 438 7.66 7.92 29.60
CA GLY A 438 7.98 9.13 30.35
C GLY A 438 6.82 10.07 30.70
N THR A 439 5.58 9.64 30.53
CA THR A 439 4.40 10.30 31.12
C THR A 439 4.26 9.86 32.59
N PRO A 440 4.56 10.72 33.58
CA PRO A 440 4.45 10.34 34.98
C PRO A 440 2.98 10.13 35.38
N PHE A 441 2.55 8.88 35.48
CA PHE A 441 1.26 8.51 36.04
C PHE A 441 1.21 8.71 37.57
N TYR A 442 0.04 9.10 38.07
CA TYR A 442 -0.28 9.12 39.50
C TYR A 442 -0.43 7.66 40.00
N ASN A 443 0.05 7.36 41.22
CA ASN A 443 0.04 6.04 41.90
C ASN A 443 1.15 4.99 41.57
N GLY A 444 2.23 5.35 40.90
CA GLY A 444 3.47 4.54 40.94
C GLY A 444 3.46 3.24 40.13
N HIS A 445 2.47 3.05 39.27
CA HIS A 445 2.54 2.14 38.12
C HIS A 445 2.98 2.94 36.88
N SER A 446 3.90 2.41 36.08
CA SER A 446 4.27 3.00 34.81
C SER A 446 3.15 2.76 33.80
N GLY A 447 2.17 3.67 33.73
CA GLY A 447 1.08 3.67 32.74
C GLY A 447 1.54 3.90 31.29
N ASP A 448 2.77 3.51 30.98
CA ASP A 448 3.40 3.61 29.66
C ASP A 448 3.05 2.39 28.79
N GLU A 449 2.56 1.29 29.41
CA GLU A 449 2.33 0.00 28.73
C GLU A 449 0.87 -0.14 28.30
N GLY A 450 0.63 -0.07 26.98
CA GLY A 450 -0.68 -0.36 26.40
C GLY A 450 -1.05 -1.83 26.44
N ALA A 451 -2.32 -2.13 26.14
CA ALA A 451 -2.87 -3.49 26.21
C ALA A 451 -2.08 -4.53 25.40
N ILE A 452 -1.43 -4.14 24.29
CA ILE A 452 -0.60 -5.04 23.48
C ILE A 452 0.64 -5.48 24.26
N GLN A 453 1.35 -4.53 24.88
CA GLN A 453 2.57 -4.81 25.63
C GLN A 453 2.25 -5.60 26.91
N GLU A 454 1.21 -5.19 27.63
CA GLU A 454 0.78 -5.85 28.87
C GLU A 454 0.39 -7.32 28.62
N ALA A 455 -0.31 -7.61 27.52
CA ALA A 455 -0.65 -8.97 27.13
C ALA A 455 0.58 -9.81 26.73
N ALA A 456 1.58 -9.19 26.09
CA ALA A 456 2.81 -9.85 25.69
C ALA A 456 3.68 -10.22 26.91
N ASP A 457 3.79 -9.31 27.89
CA ASP A 457 4.55 -9.53 29.11
C ASP A 457 3.83 -10.48 30.09
N HIS A 458 2.50 -10.50 30.04
CA HIS A 458 1.67 -11.33 30.91
C HIS A 458 0.70 -12.22 30.10
N PRO A 459 1.20 -13.24 29.39
CA PRO A 459 0.39 -14.08 28.50
C PRO A 459 -0.66 -14.94 29.21
N TRP A 460 -0.64 -14.96 30.56
CA TRP A 460 -1.62 -15.64 31.40
C TRP A 460 -2.81 -14.73 31.79
N TYR A 461 -2.78 -13.45 31.42
CA TYR A 461 -3.90 -12.55 31.66
C TYR A 461 -5.11 -12.97 30.83
N THR A 462 -6.23 -13.12 31.52
CA THR A 462 -7.53 -13.16 30.85
C THR A 462 -7.89 -11.76 30.34
N PRO A 463 -8.72 -11.63 29.29
CA PRO A 463 -9.05 -10.32 28.72
C PRO A 463 -9.56 -9.28 29.74
N TRP A 464 -10.35 -9.71 30.74
CA TRP A 464 -10.91 -8.78 31.72
C TRP A 464 -9.83 -8.25 32.67
N TYR A 465 -8.87 -9.10 33.01
CA TYR A 465 -7.76 -8.74 33.88
C TYR A 465 -6.77 -7.84 33.14
N LEU A 466 -6.53 -8.10 31.86
CA LEU A 466 -5.80 -7.21 30.98
C LEU A 466 -6.45 -5.82 30.93
N THR A 467 -7.78 -5.77 30.76
CA THR A 467 -8.52 -4.50 30.76
C THR A 467 -8.35 -3.75 32.08
N GLU A 468 -8.45 -4.48 33.20
CA GLU A 468 -8.27 -3.92 34.53
C GLU A 468 -6.87 -3.34 34.76
N GLN A 469 -5.83 -4.02 34.27
CA GLN A 469 -4.46 -3.52 34.37
C GLN A 469 -4.25 -2.25 33.54
N VAL A 470 -4.80 -2.19 32.31
CA VAL A 470 -4.64 -1.03 31.43
C VAL A 470 -5.48 0.17 31.89
N GLN A 471 -6.70 -0.05 32.39
CA GLN A 471 -7.60 1.01 32.88
C GLN A 471 -7.37 1.39 34.35
N HIS A 472 -6.58 0.62 35.09
CA HIS A 472 -6.35 0.82 36.52
C HIS A 472 -7.65 0.92 37.36
N SER A 473 -8.63 0.06 37.07
CA SER A 473 -9.91 0.08 37.77
C SER A 473 -9.76 -0.16 39.27
N ALA A 474 -10.56 0.55 40.07
CA ALA A 474 -10.62 0.34 41.52
C ALA A 474 -11.21 -1.04 41.91
N PHE A 475 -11.83 -1.75 40.97
CA PHE A 475 -12.44 -3.07 41.19
C PHE A 475 -11.45 -4.18 40.83
N LEU A 476 -10.57 -4.51 41.78
CA LEU A 476 -9.50 -5.52 41.61
C LEU A 476 -9.99 -6.97 41.40
N ASP A 477 -11.31 -7.19 41.47
CA ASP A 477 -11.94 -8.49 41.25
C ASP A 477 -12.48 -8.66 39.82
N GLY A 478 -12.26 -7.66 38.96
CA GLY A 478 -12.71 -7.66 37.57
C GLY A 478 -14.22 -7.62 37.39
N SER A 479 -15.00 -7.40 38.46
CA SER A 479 -16.46 -7.52 38.42
C SER A 479 -17.12 -6.53 37.45
N ASN A 480 -16.45 -5.41 37.15
CA ASN A 480 -16.88 -4.41 36.17
C ASN A 480 -16.63 -4.85 34.71
N TYR A 481 -15.50 -5.48 34.39
CA TYR A 481 -15.16 -5.90 33.02
C TYR A 481 -15.69 -7.30 32.69
N LEU A 482 -15.62 -8.24 33.64
CA LEU A 482 -16.03 -9.63 33.43
C LEU A 482 -17.50 -9.74 33.00
N LYS A 483 -18.38 -8.87 33.52
CA LYS A 483 -19.80 -8.83 33.10
C LYS A 483 -20.00 -8.42 31.63
N GLN A 484 -19.03 -7.72 31.02
CA GLN A 484 -19.10 -7.28 29.63
C GLN A 484 -18.49 -8.27 28.64
N LEU A 485 -17.80 -9.32 29.12
CA LEU A 485 -17.18 -10.32 28.24
C LEU A 485 -18.16 -10.92 27.21
N PRO A 486 -19.40 -11.33 27.57
CA PRO A 486 -20.36 -11.82 26.58
C PRO A 486 -20.80 -10.74 25.58
N THR A 487 -20.94 -9.49 26.03
CA THR A 487 -21.33 -8.35 25.19
C THR A 487 -20.24 -8.03 24.17
N ALA A 488 -18.97 -8.00 24.60
CA ALA A 488 -17.81 -7.79 23.74
C ALA A 488 -17.69 -8.88 22.67
N GLN A 489 -17.81 -10.15 23.07
CA GLN A 489 -17.81 -11.30 22.14
C GLN A 489 -18.93 -11.21 21.11
N ALA A 490 -20.13 -10.83 21.54
CA ALA A 490 -21.28 -10.68 20.65
C ALA A 490 -21.08 -9.54 19.63
N GLU A 491 -20.53 -8.40 20.05
CA GLU A 491 -20.30 -7.26 19.15
C GLU A 491 -19.19 -7.56 18.13
N ILE A 492 -18.08 -8.17 18.56
CA ILE A 492 -17.01 -8.62 17.64
C ILE A 492 -17.57 -9.63 16.63
N THR A 493 -18.34 -10.62 17.09
CA THR A 493 -18.96 -11.62 16.21
C THR A 493 -19.92 -10.95 15.21
N LYS A 494 -20.73 -9.99 15.67
CA LYS A 494 -21.65 -9.24 14.82
C LYS A 494 -20.90 -8.45 13.75
N ILE A 495 -19.81 -7.76 14.10
CA ILE A 495 -18.95 -7.02 13.16
C ILE A 495 -18.30 -7.97 12.15
N GLN A 496 -17.75 -9.10 12.60
CA GLN A 496 -17.10 -10.09 11.73
C GLN A 496 -18.07 -10.74 10.75
N THR A 497 -19.32 -10.99 11.17
CA THR A 497 -20.32 -11.68 10.35
C THR A 497 -21.07 -10.75 9.40
N SER A 498 -21.36 -9.52 9.85
CA SER A 498 -22.17 -8.55 9.10
C SER A 498 -21.32 -7.51 8.37
N GLY A 499 -20.02 -7.45 8.66
CA GLY A 499 -19.12 -6.39 8.23
C GLY A 499 -19.46 -5.03 8.87
N CYS A 500 -18.58 -4.06 8.64
CA CYS A 500 -18.83 -2.67 9.03
C CYS A 500 -19.70 -1.88 8.04
N ALA A 501 -20.25 -2.55 7.02
CA ALA A 501 -21.03 -1.91 5.96
C ALA A 501 -22.43 -1.44 6.40
N HIS A 502 -22.87 -1.79 7.61
CA HIS A 502 -24.19 -1.47 8.15
C HIS A 502 -24.15 -0.51 9.36
N ALA A 503 -22.98 0.06 9.67
CA ALA A 503 -22.71 0.83 10.89
C ALA A 503 -23.03 2.33 10.76
#